data_AF-A0A9N9ZMS8-F1
#
_entry.id   AF-A0A9N9ZMS8-F1
#
_cell.length_a   1.000
_cell.length_b   1.000
_cell.length_c   1.000
_cell.angle_alpha   90.00
_cell.angle_beta   90.00
_cell.angle_gamma   90.00
#
_symmetry.space_group_name_H-M   'P 1'
#
loop_
_entity.id
_entity.type
_entity.pdbx_description
1 polymer ?
#
loop_
_entity_poly.entity_id
_entity_poly.type
_entity_poly.pdbx_seq_one_letter_code
_entity_poly.pdbx_strand_id
1 'polypeptide(L)'
;MADALKTVDGVGLGRPATHEFDLPAKILTGSASGAIDVLIREDEFGKAIMAAGLQLRLVGNNKQPLDLSHSGHMKVLDDAIAKWSSGAVRYGDLDAFGIELNPYGTPYQHLV
;
A
#
# COMPACT_ATOMS: atom_id res chain seq x y z
N MET A 1 16.02 -12.07 5.14
CA MET A 1 16.19 -10.61 4.93
C MET A 1 16.95 -9.96 6.08
N ALA A 2 16.44 -10.00 7.32
CA ALA A 2 17.13 -9.41 8.47
C ALA A 2 18.55 -9.94 8.69
N ASP A 3 18.78 -11.24 8.46
CA ASP A 3 20.12 -11.84 8.56
C ASP A 3 21.16 -11.21 7.62
N ALA A 4 20.74 -10.63 6.49
CA ALA A 4 21.68 -9.99 5.56
C ALA A 4 22.39 -8.78 6.22
N LEU A 5 21.73 -8.11 7.17
CA LEU A 5 22.29 -6.98 7.91
C LEU A 5 23.51 -7.34 8.77
N LYS A 6 23.84 -8.64 8.93
CA LYS A 6 25.10 -9.09 9.53
C LYS A 6 26.31 -8.81 8.61
N THR A 7 26.08 -8.53 7.34
CA THR A 7 27.12 -8.42 6.30
C THR A 7 27.04 -7.15 5.45
N VAL A 8 25.91 -6.45 5.48
CA VAL A 8 25.69 -5.19 4.74
C VAL A 8 25.10 -4.13 5.66
N ASP A 9 25.30 -2.86 5.33
CA ASP A 9 24.80 -1.74 6.13
C ASP A 9 23.28 -1.53 6.03
N GLY A 10 22.65 -2.09 4.99
CA GLY A 10 21.22 -1.92 4.77
C GLY A 10 20.65 -2.84 3.70
N VAL A 11 19.33 -3.01 3.75
CA VAL A 11 18.56 -3.75 2.75
C VAL A 11 17.45 -2.85 2.24
N GLY A 12 17.45 -2.58 0.93
CA GLY A 12 16.38 -1.85 0.28
C GLY A 12 15.14 -2.73 0.11
N LEU A 13 13.97 -2.18 0.44
CA LEU A 13 12.67 -2.81 0.18
C LEU A 13 12.00 -2.12 -1.01
N GLY A 14 11.60 -2.91 -2.01
CA GLY A 14 10.88 -2.43 -3.18
C GLY A 14 9.38 -2.30 -2.95
N ARG A 15 8.57 -2.90 -3.84
CA ARG A 15 7.09 -2.88 -3.78
C ARG A 15 6.49 -3.10 -2.38
N PRO A 16 6.96 -4.09 -1.58
CA PRO A 16 6.42 -4.31 -0.23
C PRO A 16 6.46 -3.11 0.70
N ALA A 17 7.46 -2.23 0.57
CA ALA A 17 7.60 -1.05 1.43
C ALA A 17 6.43 -0.06 1.29
N THR A 18 5.70 -0.14 0.18
CA THR A 18 4.56 0.73 -0.12
C THR A 18 3.22 0.12 0.29
N HIS A 19 3.19 -1.17 0.61
CA HIS A 19 1.99 -1.87 1.06
C HIS A 19 2.02 -2.08 2.58
N GLU A 20 3.22 -2.27 3.15
CA GLU A 20 3.42 -2.48 4.58
C GLU A 20 4.53 -1.56 5.09
N PHE A 21 4.14 -0.35 5.48
CA PHE A 21 5.06 0.68 6.00
C PHE A 21 5.76 0.27 7.30
N ASP A 22 5.15 -0.62 8.07
CA ASP A 22 5.67 -1.19 9.31
C ASP A 22 6.39 -2.53 9.11
N LEU A 23 6.53 -3.02 7.88
CA LEU A 23 7.20 -4.30 7.57
C LEU A 23 8.63 -4.39 8.14
N PRO A 24 9.50 -3.35 8.04
CA PRO A 24 10.82 -3.42 8.65
C PRO A 24 10.76 -3.67 10.16
N ALA A 25 9.85 -2.98 10.86
CA ALA A 25 9.67 -3.15 12.30
C ALA A 25 9.16 -4.56 12.62
N LYS A 26 8.13 -5.06 11.91
CA LYS A 26 7.60 -6.42 12.07
C LYS A 26 8.68 -7.49 11.85
N ILE A 27 9.56 -7.31 10.87
CA ILE A 27 10.66 -8.25 10.61
C ILE A 27 11.69 -8.22 11.73
N LEU A 28 12.07 -7.03 12.22
CA LEU A 28 13.03 -6.88 13.30
C LEU A 28 12.52 -7.42 14.64
N THR A 29 11.22 -7.30 14.92
CA THR A 29 10.59 -7.88 16.12
C THR A 29 10.26 -9.36 16.00
N GLY A 30 10.48 -9.97 14.84
CA GLY A 30 10.11 -11.37 14.55
C GLY A 30 8.61 -11.60 14.42
N SER A 31 7.79 -10.53 14.32
CA SER A 31 6.35 -10.61 14.13
C SER A 31 5.94 -10.94 12.68
N ALA A 32 6.85 -10.77 11.72
CA ALA A 32 6.70 -11.21 10.34
C ALA A 32 8.02 -11.78 9.80
N SER A 33 7.95 -12.77 8.92
CA SER A 33 9.12 -13.32 8.20
C SER A 33 9.30 -12.72 6.80
N GLY A 34 8.29 -12.02 6.29
CA GLY A 34 8.26 -11.42 4.96
C GLY A 34 7.02 -10.55 4.77
N ALA A 35 6.87 -10.00 3.56
CA ALA A 35 5.73 -9.19 3.18
C ALA A 35 4.47 -10.03 2.97
N ILE A 36 3.30 -9.42 3.15
CA ILE A 36 2.03 -10.00 2.73
C ILE A 36 1.96 -10.14 1.21
N ASP A 37 1.25 -11.17 0.75
CA ASP A 37 0.92 -11.32 -0.66
C ASP A 37 -0.27 -10.43 -0.99
N VAL A 38 -0.10 -9.55 -1.98
CA VAL A 38 -1.15 -8.63 -2.42
C VAL A 38 -1.77 -9.12 -3.71
N LEU A 39 -2.99 -8.68 -4.01
CA LEU A 39 -3.71 -9.12 -5.19
C LEU A 39 -3.21 -8.47 -6.50
N ILE A 40 -2.19 -7.62 -6.44
CA ILE A 40 -1.51 -7.07 -7.63
C ILE A 40 -0.45 -8.08 -8.07
N ARG A 41 -0.57 -8.57 -9.29
CA ARG A 41 0.36 -9.55 -9.84
C ARG A 41 1.72 -8.92 -10.13
N GLU A 42 2.73 -9.77 -10.10
CA GLU A 42 4.13 -9.41 -10.34
C GLU A 42 4.38 -8.77 -11.72
N ASP A 43 3.61 -9.16 -12.73
CA ASP A 43 3.67 -8.64 -14.10
C ASP A 43 2.87 -7.34 -14.30
N GLU A 44 2.02 -6.95 -13.35
CA GLU A 44 1.20 -5.73 -13.40
C GLU A 44 1.99 -4.48 -12.95
N PHE A 45 3.15 -4.25 -13.56
CA PHE A 45 4.09 -3.19 -13.17
C PHE A 45 3.44 -1.79 -13.11
N GLY A 46 2.61 -1.45 -14.10
CA GLY A 46 1.89 -0.18 -14.12
C GLY A 46 0.94 -0.03 -12.94
N LYS A 47 0.15 -1.08 -12.64
CA LYS A 47 -0.77 -1.09 -11.49
C LYS A 47 0.01 -0.96 -10.17
N ALA A 48 1.14 -1.65 -10.05
CA ALA A 48 2.00 -1.57 -8.87
C ALA A 48 2.54 -0.14 -8.62
N ILE A 49 2.96 0.58 -9.66
CA ILE A 49 3.40 1.99 -9.54
C ILE A 49 2.25 2.88 -9.05
N MET A 50 1.07 2.69 -9.63
CA MET A 50 -0.13 3.46 -9.29
C MET A 50 -0.56 3.21 -7.84
N ALA A 51 -0.58 1.94 -7.42
CA ALA A 51 -0.84 1.56 -6.05
C ALA A 51 0.19 2.18 -5.09
N ALA A 52 1.48 2.08 -5.39
CA ALA A 52 2.55 2.61 -4.57
C ALA A 52 2.41 4.13 -4.33
N GLY A 53 2.18 4.91 -5.39
CA GLY A 53 2.04 6.37 -5.25
C GLY A 53 0.78 6.77 -4.48
N LEU A 54 -0.32 6.03 -4.64
CA LEU A 54 -1.55 6.24 -3.89
C LEU A 54 -1.38 5.88 -2.40
N GLN A 55 -0.70 4.77 -2.08
CA GLN A 55 -0.40 4.38 -0.70
C GLN A 55 0.51 5.41 0.00
N LEU A 56 1.55 5.89 -0.68
CA LEU A 56 2.43 6.96 -0.18
C LEU A 56 1.64 8.25 0.10
N ARG A 57 0.66 8.57 -0.75
CA ARG A 57 -0.22 9.73 -0.55
C ARG A 57 -1.13 9.55 0.67
N LEU A 58 -1.71 8.37 0.87
CA LEU A 58 -2.53 8.07 2.06
C LEU A 58 -1.71 8.29 3.33
N VAL A 59 -0.58 7.58 3.45
CA VAL A 59 0.26 7.64 4.65
C VAL A 59 0.81 9.04 4.86
N GLY A 60 1.23 9.73 3.79
CA GLY A 60 1.68 11.13 3.85
C GLY A 60 0.62 12.11 4.34
N ASN A 61 -0.67 11.76 4.28
CA ASN A 61 -1.79 12.54 4.81
C ASN A 61 -2.36 11.95 6.11
N ASN A 62 -1.58 11.15 6.83
CA ASN A 62 -1.99 10.47 8.06
C ASN A 62 -3.24 9.59 7.86
N LYS A 63 -3.37 8.97 6.68
CA LYS A 63 -4.43 8.01 6.38
C LYS A 63 -3.89 6.59 6.36
N GLN A 64 -4.72 5.65 6.80
CA GLN A 64 -4.37 4.23 6.79
C GLN A 64 -4.18 3.75 5.34
N PRO A 65 -3.09 3.02 5.01
CA PRO A 65 -2.92 2.40 3.71
C PRO A 65 -4.01 1.35 3.45
N LEU A 66 -4.33 1.12 2.18
CA LEU A 66 -5.25 0.05 1.80
C LEU A 66 -4.58 -1.31 2.01
N ASP A 67 -5.30 -2.27 2.57
CA ASP A 67 -4.91 -3.66 2.58
C ASP A 67 -5.23 -4.32 1.22
N LEU A 68 -4.25 -4.27 0.31
CA LEU A 68 -4.40 -4.79 -1.06
C LEU A 68 -4.37 -6.33 -1.16
N SER A 69 -4.32 -7.05 -0.03
CA SER A 69 -4.61 -8.48 0.00
C SER A 69 -6.13 -8.78 0.00
N HIS A 70 -6.96 -7.75 0.25
CA HIS A 70 -8.41 -7.86 0.29
C HIS A 70 -9.08 -7.29 -0.97
N SER A 71 -10.06 -8.02 -1.53
CA SER A 71 -10.71 -7.66 -2.79
C SER A 71 -11.48 -6.33 -2.74
N GLY A 72 -12.11 -5.99 -1.61
CA GLY A 72 -12.83 -4.71 -1.48
C GLY A 72 -11.89 -3.51 -1.51
N HIS A 73 -10.73 -3.63 -0.87
CA HIS A 73 -9.68 -2.60 -0.93
C HIS A 73 -9.09 -2.47 -2.33
N MET A 74 -8.89 -3.59 -3.03
CA MET A 74 -8.47 -3.59 -4.43
C MET A 74 -9.48 -2.90 -5.33
N LYS A 75 -10.78 -3.13 -5.11
CA LYS A 75 -11.83 -2.44 -5.86
C LYS A 75 -11.77 -0.93 -5.65
N VAL A 76 -11.56 -0.46 -4.42
CA VAL A 76 -11.38 0.96 -4.13
C VAL A 76 -10.17 1.54 -4.87
N LEU A 77 -9.05 0.82 -4.91
CA LEU A 77 -7.87 1.20 -5.69
C LEU A 77 -8.20 1.30 -7.19
N ASP A 78 -8.85 0.29 -7.74
CA ASP A 78 -9.19 0.22 -9.17
C ASP A 78 -10.16 1.36 -9.57
N ASP A 79 -11.16 1.64 -8.75
CA ASP A 79 -12.09 2.76 -8.96
C ASP A 79 -11.38 4.12 -8.87
N ALA A 80 -10.43 4.29 -7.93
CA ALA A 80 -9.64 5.50 -7.81
C ALA A 80 -8.73 5.71 -9.04
N ILE A 81 -8.07 4.66 -9.52
CA ILE A 81 -7.25 4.69 -10.74
C ILE A 81 -8.14 5.01 -11.95
N ALA A 82 -9.32 4.40 -12.07
CA ALA A 82 -10.24 4.63 -13.17
C ALA A 82 -10.69 6.10 -13.23
N LYS A 83 -11.13 6.68 -12.10
CA LYS A 83 -11.52 8.10 -12.01
C LYS A 83 -10.38 9.05 -12.36
N TRP A 84 -9.15 8.72 -11.95
CA TRP A 84 -7.99 9.50 -12.34
C TRP A 84 -7.69 9.39 -13.83
N SER A 85 -7.71 8.18 -14.39
CA SER A 85 -7.43 7.94 -15.81
C SER A 85 -8.45 8.61 -16.74
N SER A 86 -9.69 8.81 -16.27
CA SER A 86 -10.71 9.56 -17.00
C SER A 86 -10.56 11.07 -16.89
N GLY A 87 -9.60 11.57 -16.11
CA GLY A 87 -9.40 13.00 -15.84
C GLY A 87 -10.43 13.63 -14.90
N ALA A 88 -11.26 12.82 -14.23
CA ALA A 88 -12.30 13.34 -13.33
C ALA A 88 -11.71 13.92 -12.04
N VAL A 89 -10.54 13.41 -11.63
CA VAL A 89 -9.82 13.81 -10.41
C VAL A 89 -8.32 13.89 -10.69
N ARG A 90 -7.57 14.61 -9.84
CA ARG A 90 -6.11 14.65 -9.92
C ARG A 90 -5.49 13.36 -9.37
N TYR A 91 -4.27 13.04 -9.80
CA TYR A 91 -3.57 11.89 -9.23
C TYR A 91 -3.30 12.10 -7.73
N GLY A 92 -3.64 11.10 -6.91
CA GLY A 92 -3.52 11.18 -5.46
C GLY A 92 -4.56 12.09 -4.80
N ASP A 93 -5.64 12.42 -5.52
CA ASP A 93 -6.83 13.03 -4.93
C ASP A 93 -7.54 11.98 -4.05
N LEU A 94 -7.63 12.26 -2.76
CA LEU A 94 -8.21 11.32 -1.79
C LEU A 94 -9.73 11.25 -1.87
N ASP A 95 -10.39 12.24 -2.49
CA ASP A 95 -11.83 12.22 -2.72
C ASP A 95 -12.21 11.11 -3.74
N ALA A 96 -11.26 10.66 -4.55
CA ALA A 96 -11.44 9.59 -5.53
C ALA A 96 -11.87 8.26 -4.91
N PHE A 97 -11.54 8.03 -3.63
CA PHE A 97 -11.83 6.79 -2.92
C PHE A 97 -13.33 6.61 -2.65
N GLY A 98 -14.09 7.71 -2.57
CA GLY A 98 -15.54 7.66 -2.32
C GLY A 98 -15.93 6.99 -1.00
N ILE A 99 -14.99 6.89 -0.06
CA ILE A 99 -15.15 6.29 1.27
C ILE A 99 -14.53 7.18 2.34
N GLU A 100 -14.90 6.94 3.59
CA GLU A 100 -14.26 7.60 4.72
C GLU A 100 -12.87 7.00 4.98
N LEU A 101 -11.85 7.87 4.99
CA LEU A 101 -10.46 7.47 5.20
C LEU A 101 -10.06 7.55 6.67
N ASN A 102 -9.69 6.40 7.23
CA ASN A 102 -9.27 6.25 8.62
C ASN A 102 -7.89 6.87 8.87
N PRO A 103 -7.61 7.37 10.09
CA PRO A 103 -6.27 7.77 10.50
C PRO A 103 -5.26 6.62 10.38
N TYR A 104 -4.00 6.93 10.12
CA TYR A 104 -2.92 5.95 10.12
C TYR A 104 -2.83 5.22 11.47
N GLY A 105 -2.67 3.90 11.42
CA GLY A 105 -2.72 3.00 12.58
C GLY A 105 -4.11 2.43 12.86
N THR A 106 -5.16 2.87 12.14
CA THR A 106 -6.53 2.39 12.32
C THR A 106 -6.99 1.62 11.08
N PRO A 107 -7.01 0.27 11.09
CA PRO A 107 -7.46 -0.54 9.97
C PRO A 107 -8.88 -0.21 9.53
N TYR A 108 -9.15 -0.36 8.24
CA TYR A 108 -10.52 -0.29 7.72
C TYR A 108 -11.26 -1.58 8.06
N GLN A 109 -12.42 -1.50 8.71
CA GLN A 109 -13.16 -2.70 9.10
C GLN A 109 -13.91 -3.33 7.92
N HIS A 110 -14.45 -2.50 7.03
CA HIS A 110 -15.21 -2.94 5.84
C HIS A 110 -15.04 -1.94 4.70
N LEU A 111 -14.23 -2.27 3.69
CA LEU A 111 -14.27 -1.61 2.39
C LEU A 111 -14.92 -2.56 1.38
N VAL A 112 -15.93 -2.09 0.67
CA VAL A 112 -16.80 -2.89 -0.21
C VAL A 112 -16.24 -2.96 -1.63
#